data_AF-A0AA43BQV3-F1
#
_entry.id   AF-A0AA43BQV3-F1
#
_cell.length_a   1.000
_cell.length_b   1.000
_cell.length_c   1.000
_cell.angle_alpha   90.00
_cell.angle_beta   90.00
_cell.angle_gamma   90.00
#
_symmetry.space_group_name_H-M   'P 1'
#
loop_
_entity.id
_entity.type
_entity.pdbx_description
1 polymer ?
#
loop_
_entity_poly.entity_id
_entity_poly.type
_entity_poly.pdbx_seq_one_letter_code
_entity_poly.pdbx_strand_id
1 'polypeptide(L)' 'MTLHNRITAFSFAAAVTLAALLPSAPANAAEEIGLQEECVPFRAGFGIHQRCTLYVVYDDGTRVASDHYNRDENGMMYDP' A
#
# COMPACT_ATOMS: atom_id res chain seq x y z
N MET A 1 30.04 -52.82 -12.07
CA MET A 1 29.89 -51.67 -11.16
C MET A 1 31.08 -50.77 -11.46
N THR A 2 31.03 -49.46 -11.71
CA THR A 2 30.09 -48.33 -11.52
C THR A 2 30.84 -47.19 -12.26
N LEU A 3 30.24 -46.23 -12.96
CA LEU A 3 29.42 -45.18 -12.41
C LEU A 3 28.92 -44.31 -13.59
N HIS A 4 27.69 -44.58 -14.03
CA HIS A 4 26.89 -43.60 -14.76
C HIS A 4 26.52 -42.49 -13.76
N ASN A 5 27.28 -41.39 -13.65
CA ASN A 5 26.80 -40.29 -12.80
C ASN A 5 27.46 -38.92 -13.05
N ARG A 6 27.57 -38.45 -14.29
CA ARG A 6 28.15 -37.11 -14.56
C ARG A 6 27.29 -36.15 -15.38
N ILE A 7 26.07 -36.52 -15.76
CA ILE A 7 25.24 -35.68 -16.65
C ILE A 7 24.13 -34.92 -15.89
N THR A 8 23.86 -35.24 -14.62
CA THR A 8 22.70 -34.69 -13.89
C THR A 8 22.92 -33.30 -13.28
N ALA A 9 24.14 -32.77 -13.22
CA ALA A 9 24.43 -31.50 -12.55
C ALA A 9 24.16 -30.24 -13.40
N PHE A 10 24.13 -30.36 -14.75
CA PHE A 10 23.94 -29.20 -15.64
C PHE A 10 22.46 -28.82 -15.85
N SER A 11 21.54 -29.76 -15.64
CA SER A 11 20.11 -29.54 -15.94
C SER A 11 19.39 -28.64 -14.94
N PHE A 12 19.84 -28.58 -13.69
CA PHE A 12 19.22 -27.73 -12.66
C PHE A 12 19.52 -26.24 -12.84
N ALA A 13 20.73 -25.88 -13.26
CA ALA A 13 21.13 -24.49 -13.45
C ALA A 13 20.36 -23.81 -14.59
N ALA A 14 20.11 -24.54 -15.69
CA ALA A 14 19.38 -24.03 -16.85
C ALA A 14 17.89 -23.73 -16.53
N ALA A 15 17.26 -24.51 -15.65
CA ALA A 15 15.88 -24.30 -15.24
C ALA A 15 15.71 -23.03 -14.38
N VAL A 16 16.67 -22.73 -13.49
CA VAL A 16 16.64 -21.54 -12.63
C VAL A 16 16.81 -20.25 -13.44
N THR A 17 17.69 -20.26 -14.45
CA THR A 17 17.88 -19.09 -15.33
C THR A 17 16.65 -18.80 -16.19
N LEU A 18 15.88 -19.82 -16.57
CA LEU A 18 14.68 -19.64 -17.40
C LEU A 18 13.51 -19.03 -16.59
N ALA A 19 13.40 -19.35 -15.29
CA ALA A 19 12.39 -18.76 -14.41
C ALA A 19 12.63 -17.26 -14.15
N ALA A 20 13.89 -16.81 -14.17
CA ALA A 20 14.24 -15.39 -14.01
C ALA A 20 14.00 -14.54 -15.27
N LEU A 21 13.78 -15.18 -16.43
CA LEU A 21 13.47 -14.53 -17.71
C LEU A 21 11.96 -14.43 -17.99
N LEU A 22 11.13 -14.97 -17.10
CA LEU A 22 9.69 -14.76 -17.18
C LEU A 22 9.42 -13.28 -16.89
N PRO A 23 8.75 -12.55 -17.80
CA PRO A 23 8.26 -11.23 -17.48
C PRO A 23 7.39 -11.36 -16.23
N SER A 24 7.75 -10.65 -15.16
CA SER A 24 6.85 -10.46 -14.04
C SER A 24 5.52 -9.97 -14.62
N ALA A 25 4.41 -10.60 -14.23
CA ALA A 25 3.09 -10.08 -14.55
C ALA A 25 3.08 -8.58 -14.24
N PRO A 26 2.48 -7.73 -15.10
CA PRO A 26 2.42 -6.31 -14.81
C PRO A 26 1.85 -6.15 -13.41
N ALA A 27 2.59 -5.45 -12.54
CA ALA A 27 2.03 -5.02 -11.28
C ALA A 27 0.89 -4.07 -11.65
N ASN A 28 -0.36 -4.55 -11.57
CA ASN A 28 -1.51 -3.68 -11.66
C ASN A 28 -1.42 -2.76 -10.44
N ALA A 29 -1.23 -1.46 -10.68
CA ALA A 29 -1.39 -0.48 -9.63
C ALA A 29 -2.85 -0.55 -9.17
N ALA A 30 -3.06 -0.60 -7.85
CA ALA A 30 -4.40 -0.59 -7.28
C ALA A 30 -5.16 0.66 -7.75
N GLU A 31 -6.44 0.50 -8.08
CA GLU A 31 -7.28 1.59 -8.59
C GLU A 31 -7.85 2.39 -7.42
N GLU A 32 -7.79 3.73 -7.49
CA GLU A 32 -8.48 4.58 -6.52
C GLU A 32 -9.99 4.44 -6.67
N ILE A 33 -10.67 4.03 -5.59
CA ILE A 33 -12.12 3.84 -5.56
C ILE A 33 -12.85 4.92 -4.75
N GLY A 34 -12.13 5.76 -4.01
CA GLY A 34 -12.70 6.93 -3.37
C GLY A 34 -11.91 7.46 -2.18
N LEU A 35 -12.58 8.35 -1.43
CA LEU A 35 -12.02 9.03 -0.28
C LEU A 35 -12.77 8.64 0.99
N GLN A 36 -12.04 8.38 2.06
CA GLN A 36 -12.58 8.12 3.39
C GLN A 36 -11.98 9.09 4.41
N GLU A 37 -12.85 9.76 5.15
CA GLU A 37 -12.48 10.69 6.20
C GLU A 37 -12.61 10.04 7.59
N GLU A 38 -11.61 10.26 8.45
CA GLU A 38 -11.65 9.88 9.86
C GLU A 38 -11.24 11.05 10.73
N CYS A 39 -12.08 11.39 11.72
CA CYS A 39 -11.86 12.53 12.59
C CYS A 39 -11.80 12.13 14.07
N VAL A 40 -10.80 12.64 14.79
CA VAL A 40 -10.63 12.43 16.24
C VAL A 40 -10.83 13.75 16.98
N PRO A 41 -11.74 13.83 17.97
CA PRO A 41 -11.95 15.05 18.73
C PRO A 41 -10.77 15.36 19.65
N PHE A 42 -10.41 16.63 19.77
CA PHE A 42 -9.41 17.14 20.70
C PHE A 42 -9.82 18.52 21.24
N ARG A 43 -9.26 18.91 22.39
CA ARG A 43 -9.53 20.22 22.99
C ARG A 43 -8.42 21.21 22.64
N ALA A 44 -8.78 22.38 22.13
CA ALA A 44 -7.84 23.49 21.92
C ALA A 44 -8.46 24.78 22.46
N GLY A 45 -7.74 25.45 23.37
CA GLY A 45 -8.27 26.59 24.10
C GLY A 45 -9.57 26.23 24.85
N PHE A 46 -10.64 26.95 24.54
CA PHE A 46 -11.96 26.75 25.15
C PHE A 46 -12.89 25.83 24.36
N GLY A 47 -12.53 25.45 23.12
CA GLY A 47 -13.39 24.69 22.21
C GLY A 47 -12.99 23.23 21.97
N ILE A 48 -13.93 22.45 21.43
CA ILE A 48 -13.73 21.10 20.91
C ILE A 48 -13.49 21.19 19.40
N HIS A 49 -12.32 20.73 18.99
CA HIS A 49 -11.95 20.61 17.60
C HIS A 49 -11.88 19.15 17.20
N GLN A 50 -11.80 18.89 15.91
CA GLN A 50 -11.60 17.56 15.37
C GLN A 50 -10.35 17.57 14.50
N ARG A 51 -9.49 16.57 14.64
CA ARG A 51 -8.38 16.34 13.72
C ARG A 51 -8.79 15.27 12.74
N CYS A 52 -8.86 15.62 11.48
CA CYS A 52 -9.33 14.77 10.41
C CYS A 52 -8.18 14.32 9.51
N THR A 53 -8.18 13.04 9.17
CA THR A 53 -7.30 12.46 8.13
C THR A 53 -8.16 12.01 6.97
N LEU A 54 -7.78 12.43 5.77
CA LEU A 54 -8.36 11.97 4.53
C LEU A 54 -7.51 10.84 3.97
N TYR A 55 -8.15 9.71 3.69
CA TYR A 55 -7.52 8.53 3.10
C TYR A 55 -8.03 8.34 1.68
N VAL A 56 -7.11 8.17 0.74
CA VAL A 56 -7.42 7.56 -0.56
C VAL A 56 -7.57 6.06 -0.33
N VAL A 57 -8.71 5.51 -0.76
CA VAL A 57 -9.05 4.09 -0.65
C VAL A 57 -8.88 3.46 -2.02
N TYR A 58 -8.20 2.32 -2.05
CA TYR A 58 -7.98 1.55 -3.26
C TYR A 58 -8.83 0.27 -3.28
N ASP A 59 -9.04 -0.29 -4.47
CA ASP A 59 -9.83 -1.50 -4.70
C ASP A 59 -9.27 -2.76 -4.02
N ASP A 60 -7.96 -2.80 -3.79
CA ASP A 60 -7.28 -3.86 -3.03
C ASP A 60 -7.47 -3.74 -1.49
N GLY A 61 -8.24 -2.74 -1.05
CA GLY A 61 -8.51 -2.45 0.36
C GLY A 61 -7.39 -1.68 1.06
N THR A 62 -6.31 -1.33 0.37
CA THR A 62 -5.30 -0.43 0.91
C THR A 62 -5.87 0.98 1.08
N ARG A 63 -5.37 1.67 2.09
CA ARG A 63 -5.75 3.05 2.41
C ARG A 63 -4.49 3.84 2.65
N VAL A 64 -4.35 4.97 1.96
CA VAL A 64 -3.18 5.85 2.05
C VAL A 64 -3.64 7.22 2.52
N ALA A 65 -3.04 7.71 3.61
CA ALA A 65 -3.30 9.06 4.08
C ALA A 65 -2.85 10.07 3.02
N SER A 66 -3.77 10.91 2.57
CA SER A 66 -3.55 11.94 1.56
C SER A 66 -3.49 13.33 2.14
N ASP A 67 -4.26 13.61 3.19
CA ASP A 67 -4.33 14.95 3.78
C ASP A 67 -4.69 14.91 5.27
N HIS A 68 -4.31 15.95 6.00
CA HIS A 68 -4.59 16.18 7.41
C HIS A 68 -5.05 17.61 7.63
N TYR A 69 -6.20 17.78 8.25
CA TYR A 69 -6.72 19.10 8.59
C TYR A 69 -7.47 19.05 9.92
N ASN A 70 -7.65 20.21 10.56
CA ASN A 70 -8.49 20.33 11.73
C ASN A 70 -9.85 20.96 11.35
N ARG A 71 -10.90 20.62 12.10
CA ARG A 71 -12.22 21.23 11.99
C ARG A 71 -12.61 21.85 13.33
N ASP A 72 -13.06 23.10 13.34
CA ASP A 72 -13.55 23.76 14.55
C ASP A 72 -15.02 23.42 14.86
N GLU A 73 -15.53 23.97 15.96
CA GLU A 73 -16.92 23.76 16.41
C GLU A 73 -17.98 24.24 15.41
N ASN A 74 -17.60 25.16 14.53
CA ASN A 74 -18.48 25.71 13.50
C ASN A 74 -18.39 24.94 12.18
N GLY A 75 -17.55 23.89 12.14
CA GLY A 75 -17.31 23.11 10.93
C GLY A 75 -16.26 23.72 10.00
N MET A 76 -15.56 24.78 10.40
CA MET A 76 -14.53 25.42 9.58
C MET A 76 -13.26 24.58 9.58
N MET A 77 -12.75 24.31 8.39
CA MET A 77 -11.49 23.60 8.18
C MET A 77 -10.30 24.56 8.32
N TYR A 78 -9.23 24.10 8.96
CA TYR A 78 -8.00 24.85 9.12
C TYR A 78 -6.80 23.91 9.22
N ASP A 79 -5.61 24.41 8.93
CA ASP A 79 -4.38 23.61 9.01
C ASP A 79 -4.03 23.21 10.45
N PRO A 80 -3.40 22.05 10.66
CA PRO A 80 -3.12 21.51 12.00
C PRO A 80 -2.38 22.39 12.99
#